data_AF-A0A291DKC6-F1
#
_entry.id   AF-A0A291DKC6-F1
#
_cell.length_a   1.000
_cell.length_b   1.000
_cell.length_c   1.000
_cell.angle_alpha   90.00
_cell.angle_beta   90.00
_cell.angle_gamma   90.00
#
_symmetry.space_group_name_H-M   'P 1'
#
loop_
_entity.id
_entity.type
_entity.pdbx_description
1 polymer ?
#
loop_
_entity_poly.entity_id
_entity_poly.type
_entity_poly.pdbx_seq_one_letter_code
_entity_poly.pdbx_strand_id
1 'polypeptide(L)'
;MELDLTNASLPIYEALANETRLAILRELGDKKKSISEIGQKLAISNALMTKHIRKLEEAQLIKTEKGSGQDWKKKYLSLKTDFININFPAKVFPEMNLTSQSVKIGHFTDFKAEPSCGMATKDRLIGALDDPKSFLDQERVDASIIWLNNGFLEYKIPNPLKNGEKIELLEISMEIASEFPISNNYWPSDLSFYLNNHCIGSYTVPGNFSDVRGSLTPQWWIDEFSQYGLLKHLRINRYDTSLDGEKLTDHNLNEIDLDHSDFFTFKIAAPATAENAGGLTIFGDRWGNYPQDLLFNFYVSE
;
A
#
# COMPACT_ATOMS: atom_id res chain seq x y z
N MET A 1 15.59 2.42 -17.67
CA MET A 1 16.93 2.04 -18.17
C MET A 1 17.29 0.71 -17.55
N GLU A 2 17.66 -0.28 -18.36
CA GLU A 2 18.07 -1.60 -17.86
C GLU A 2 19.60 -1.66 -17.79
N LEU A 3 20.14 -2.03 -16.63
CA LEU A 3 21.56 -2.23 -16.38
C LEU A 3 21.81 -3.67 -15.92
N ASP A 4 23.07 -4.07 -16.01
CA ASP A 4 23.59 -5.37 -15.59
C ASP A 4 24.98 -5.23 -14.96
N LEU A 5 25.66 -6.34 -14.68
CA LEU A 5 27.01 -6.32 -14.11
C LEU A 5 28.12 -6.26 -15.18
N THR A 6 27.80 -5.93 -16.43
CA THR A 6 28.81 -5.79 -17.50
C THR A 6 29.45 -4.41 -17.51
N ASN A 7 30.61 -4.30 -18.19
CA ASN A 7 31.31 -3.03 -18.36
C ASN A 7 30.50 -1.97 -19.13
N ALA A 8 29.43 -2.36 -19.84
CA ALA A 8 28.53 -1.41 -20.49
C ALA A 8 27.75 -0.57 -19.47
N SER A 9 27.45 -1.13 -18.31
CA SER A 9 26.69 -0.48 -17.23
C SER A 9 27.57 0.37 -16.30
N LEU A 10 28.89 0.10 -16.28
CA LEU A 10 29.85 0.74 -15.38
C LEU A 10 29.86 2.28 -15.44
N PRO A 11 29.81 2.95 -16.61
CA PRO A 11 29.79 4.41 -16.67
C PRO A 11 28.60 5.04 -15.93
N ILE A 12 27.46 4.33 -15.88
CA ILE A 12 26.27 4.79 -15.17
C ILE A 12 26.48 4.64 -13.66
N TYR A 13 27.04 3.53 -13.21
CA TYR A 13 27.40 3.34 -11.79
C TYR A 13 28.42 4.38 -11.32
N GLU A 14 29.46 4.65 -12.11
CA GLU A 14 30.42 5.71 -11.79
C GLU A 14 29.75 7.09 -11.72
N ALA A 15 28.78 7.37 -12.58
CA ALA A 15 28.02 8.62 -12.55
C ALA A 15 27.14 8.71 -11.29
N LEU A 16 26.57 7.61 -10.80
CA LEU A 16 25.73 7.59 -9.59
C LEU A 16 26.51 7.51 -8.28
N ALA A 17 27.72 6.94 -8.29
CA ALA A 17 28.61 6.80 -7.12
C ALA A 17 29.28 8.14 -6.72
N ASN A 18 28.49 9.20 -6.58
CA ASN A 18 28.96 10.52 -6.15
C ASN A 18 27.81 11.38 -5.60
N GLU A 19 27.94 11.82 -4.35
CA GLU A 19 26.93 12.59 -3.63
C GLU A 19 26.50 13.87 -4.36
N THR A 20 27.44 14.59 -4.95
CA THR A 20 27.16 15.83 -5.69
C THR A 20 26.29 15.56 -6.92
N ARG A 21 26.55 14.48 -7.66
CA ARG A 21 25.72 14.08 -8.82
C ARG A 21 24.33 13.64 -8.40
N LEU A 22 24.22 12.91 -7.29
CA LEU A 22 22.92 12.54 -6.71
C LEU A 22 22.12 13.79 -6.28
N ALA A 23 22.78 14.79 -5.69
CA ALA A 23 22.14 16.05 -5.31
C ALA A 23 21.62 16.84 -6.51
N ILE A 24 22.37 16.89 -7.63
CA ILE A 24 21.92 17.51 -8.89
C ILE A 24 20.66 16.81 -9.41
N LEU A 25 20.65 15.47 -9.44
CA LEU A 25 19.50 14.68 -9.92
C LEU A 25 18.25 14.91 -9.07
N ARG A 26 18.39 14.90 -7.73
CA ARG A 26 17.28 15.23 -6.81
C ARG A 26 16.78 16.66 -7.00
N GLU A 27 17.69 17.61 -7.23
CA GLU A 27 17.30 18.99 -7.45
C GLU A 27 16.53 19.16 -8.76
N LEU A 28 16.81 18.38 -9.80
CA LEU A 28 16.07 18.47 -11.06
C LEU A 28 14.58 18.13 -10.87
N GLY A 29 14.28 17.03 -10.17
CA GLY A 29 12.92 16.52 -10.04
C GLY A 29 12.22 16.46 -11.42
N ASP A 30 10.95 16.88 -11.48
CA ASP A 30 10.13 16.80 -12.70
C ASP A 30 10.23 18.04 -13.61
N LYS A 31 11.11 19.00 -13.30
CA LYS A 31 11.17 20.29 -14.00
C LYS A 31 12.55 20.56 -14.57
N LYS A 32 12.59 21.12 -15.80
CA LYS A 32 13.83 21.64 -16.35
C LYS A 32 14.33 22.83 -15.53
N LYS A 33 15.63 22.88 -15.21
CA LYS A 33 16.26 23.95 -14.42
C LYS A 33 17.56 24.39 -15.05
N SER A 34 17.92 25.66 -14.92
CA SER A 34 19.20 26.16 -15.41
C SER A 34 20.35 25.70 -14.52
N ILE A 35 21.54 25.56 -15.12
CA ILE A 35 22.77 25.20 -14.39
C ILE A 35 23.03 26.16 -13.22
N SER A 36 22.77 27.46 -13.41
CA SER A 36 22.96 28.48 -12.38
C SER A 36 22.03 28.33 -11.19
N GLU A 37 20.75 27.97 -11.42
CA GLU A 37 19.77 27.77 -10.34
C GLU A 37 20.17 26.58 -9.46
N ILE A 38 20.59 25.48 -10.09
CA ILE A 38 21.06 24.28 -9.38
C ILE A 38 22.36 24.59 -8.62
N GLY A 39 23.32 25.26 -9.26
CA GLY A 39 24.59 25.62 -8.64
C GLY A 39 24.41 26.52 -7.41
N GLN A 40 23.51 27.51 -7.49
CA GLN A 40 23.20 28.38 -6.36
C GLN A 40 22.57 27.60 -5.19
N LYS A 41 21.60 26.73 -5.49
CA LYS A 41 20.89 25.97 -4.44
C LYS A 41 21.76 24.91 -3.76
N LEU A 42 22.68 24.30 -4.51
CA LEU A 42 23.60 23.28 -3.99
C LEU A 42 24.93 23.86 -3.50
N ALA A 43 25.13 25.18 -3.58
CA ALA A 43 26.38 25.88 -3.25
C ALA A 43 27.61 25.34 -4.02
N ILE A 44 27.44 25.01 -5.31
CA ILE A 44 28.49 24.47 -6.18
C ILE A 44 28.92 25.52 -7.21
N SER A 45 30.23 25.70 -7.39
CA SER A 45 30.76 26.61 -8.41
C SER A 45 30.46 26.13 -9.84
N ASN A 46 30.24 27.07 -10.77
CA ASN A 46 29.96 26.75 -12.18
C ASN A 46 31.06 25.89 -12.84
N ALA A 47 32.32 26.09 -12.44
CA ALA A 47 33.46 25.31 -12.94
C ALA A 47 33.40 23.84 -12.50
N LEU A 48 33.08 23.60 -11.23
CA LEU A 48 32.90 22.23 -10.72
C LEU A 48 31.65 21.59 -11.32
N MET A 49 30.59 22.38 -11.52
CA MET A 49 29.32 21.89 -12.05
C MET A 49 29.42 21.32 -13.47
N THR A 50 30.24 21.93 -14.32
CA THR A 50 30.48 21.45 -15.69
C THR A 50 31.00 20.01 -15.71
N LYS A 51 31.86 19.62 -14.75
CA LYS A 51 32.40 18.25 -14.66
C LYS A 51 31.33 17.23 -14.27
N HIS A 52 30.45 17.58 -13.33
CA HIS A 52 29.37 16.70 -12.89
C HIS A 52 28.32 16.52 -13.99
N ILE A 53 27.93 17.61 -14.66
CA ILE A 53 26.97 17.58 -15.79
C ILE A 53 27.48 16.67 -16.89
N ARG A 54 28.75 16.82 -17.30
CA ARG A 54 29.33 15.99 -18.35
C ARG A 54 29.25 14.49 -18.05
N LYS A 55 29.61 14.08 -16.82
CA LYS A 55 29.49 12.66 -16.41
C LYS A 55 28.04 12.17 -16.41
N LEU A 56 27.09 12.99 -15.95
CA LEU A 56 25.67 12.64 -15.95
C LEU A 56 25.08 12.55 -17.36
N GLU A 57 25.52 13.40 -18.30
CA GLU A 57 25.14 13.36 -19.71
C GLU A 57 25.73 12.14 -20.43
N GLU A 58 27.02 11.85 -20.22
CA GLU A 58 27.68 10.66 -20.77
C GLU A 58 26.96 9.38 -20.30
N ALA A 59 26.51 9.34 -19.06
CA ALA A 59 25.69 8.27 -18.50
C ALA A 59 24.19 8.28 -18.91
N GLN A 60 23.78 9.20 -19.79
CA GLN A 60 22.40 9.32 -20.28
C GLN A 60 21.34 9.57 -19.17
N LEU A 61 21.74 10.07 -18.01
CA LEU A 61 20.84 10.35 -16.88
C LEU A 61 20.14 11.71 -17.04
N ILE A 62 20.82 12.67 -17.65
CA ILE A 62 20.29 14.01 -17.93
C ILE A 62 20.50 14.38 -19.39
N LYS A 63 19.80 15.42 -19.84
CA LYS A 63 20.06 16.12 -21.10
C LYS A 63 20.23 17.62 -20.86
N THR A 64 21.11 18.25 -21.62
CA THR A 64 21.27 19.70 -21.66
C THR A 64 20.66 20.32 -22.92
N GLU A 65 19.88 21.37 -22.74
CA GLU A 65 19.30 22.17 -23.82
C GLU A 65 19.71 23.65 -23.66
N LYS A 66 19.86 24.38 -24.77
CA LYS A 66 20.06 25.84 -24.71
C LYS A 66 18.71 26.51 -24.43
N GLY A 67 18.72 27.60 -23.67
CA GLY A 67 17.55 28.45 -23.48
C GLY A 67 17.07 29.08 -24.79
N SER A 68 15.83 29.58 -24.78
CA SER A 68 15.21 30.29 -25.90
C SER A 68 15.04 31.77 -25.61
N GLY A 69 14.96 32.61 -26.65
CA GLY A 69 14.68 34.04 -26.49
C GLY A 69 15.77 34.78 -25.70
N GLN A 70 15.37 35.50 -24.64
CA GLN A 70 16.29 36.28 -23.81
C GLN A 70 17.28 35.42 -23.01
N ASP A 71 16.96 34.13 -22.80
CA ASP A 71 17.78 33.18 -22.03
C ASP A 71 18.68 32.30 -22.92
N TRP A 72 18.92 32.67 -24.18
CA TRP A 72 19.70 31.85 -25.13
C TRP A 72 21.13 31.50 -24.69
N LYS A 73 21.70 32.29 -23.78
CA LYS A 73 23.03 32.04 -23.20
C LYS A 73 23.01 31.03 -22.04
N LYS A 74 21.83 30.74 -21.47
CA LYS A 74 21.67 29.77 -20.37
C LYS A 74 21.56 28.35 -20.94
N LYS A 75 22.04 27.39 -20.14
CA LYS A 75 21.85 25.97 -20.37
C LYS A 75 20.89 25.43 -19.32
N TYR A 76 19.92 24.64 -19.78
CA TYR A 76 18.92 23.99 -18.96
C TYR A 76 19.17 22.49 -18.94
N LEU A 77 19.01 21.90 -17.77
CA LEU A 77 19.11 20.48 -17.52
C LEU A 77 17.72 19.90 -17.31
N SER A 78 17.52 18.67 -17.73
CA SER A 78 16.33 17.86 -17.40
C SER A 78 16.70 16.38 -17.32
N LEU A 79 15.93 15.61 -16.57
CA LEU A 79 16.11 14.16 -16.52
C LEU A 79 15.84 13.54 -17.89
N LYS A 80 16.69 12.59 -18.27
CA LYS A 80 16.51 11.74 -19.45
C LYS A 80 16.05 10.33 -19.05
N THR A 81 16.43 9.91 -17.84
CA THR A 81 16.07 8.62 -17.26
C THR A 81 15.32 8.88 -15.95
N ASP A 82 14.13 8.34 -15.84
CA ASP A 82 13.26 8.37 -14.66
C ASP A 82 13.46 7.12 -13.78
N PHE A 83 13.75 5.97 -14.39
CA PHE A 83 13.90 4.70 -13.70
C PHE A 83 15.12 3.90 -14.19
N ILE A 84 15.82 3.23 -13.26
CA ILE A 84 16.93 2.33 -13.54
C ILE A 84 16.69 1.00 -12.83
N ASN A 85 16.76 -0.10 -13.57
CA ASN A 85 16.73 -1.46 -13.04
C ASN A 85 18.12 -2.11 -13.18
N ILE A 86 18.58 -2.84 -12.16
CA ILE A 86 19.90 -3.50 -12.16
C ILE A 86 19.71 -5.01 -12.04
N ASN A 87 20.03 -5.72 -13.12
CA ASN A 87 19.85 -7.16 -13.21
C ASN A 87 21.13 -7.89 -12.78
N PHE A 88 21.02 -8.69 -11.71
CA PHE A 88 22.07 -9.59 -11.27
C PHE A 88 21.96 -10.93 -12.01
N PRO A 89 23.09 -11.62 -12.30
CA PRO A 89 23.09 -12.86 -13.09
C PRO A 89 22.48 -14.05 -12.37
N ALA A 90 22.48 -14.05 -11.04
CA ALA A 90 21.83 -15.08 -10.23
C ALA A 90 20.57 -14.49 -9.57
N LYS A 91 19.43 -15.16 -9.76
CA LYS A 91 18.22 -14.88 -9.00
C LYS A 91 18.34 -15.62 -7.68
N VAL A 92 18.38 -14.87 -6.57
CA VAL A 92 18.52 -15.43 -5.21
C VAL A 92 17.25 -16.16 -4.77
N PHE A 93 16.11 -15.82 -5.39
CA PHE A 93 14.82 -16.46 -5.18
C PHE A 93 14.30 -17.00 -6.50
N PRO A 94 13.52 -18.12 -6.50
CA PRO A 94 12.79 -18.53 -7.68
C PRO A 94 11.93 -17.38 -8.19
N GLU A 95 11.67 -17.33 -9.50
CA GLU A 95 10.67 -16.42 -10.04
C GLU A 95 9.32 -16.79 -9.46
N MET A 96 8.89 -16.05 -8.43
CA MET A 96 7.53 -16.14 -7.96
C MET A 96 6.66 -15.30 -8.88
N ASN A 97 5.67 -15.93 -9.49
CA ASN A 97 4.67 -15.19 -10.25
C ASN A 97 3.74 -14.48 -9.26
N LEU A 98 3.54 -13.18 -9.45
CA LEU A 98 2.55 -12.42 -8.69
C LEU A 98 1.20 -12.50 -9.41
N THR A 99 0.20 -13.02 -8.71
CA THR A 99 -1.21 -12.85 -9.08
C THR A 99 -1.89 -11.98 -8.04
N SER A 100 -2.59 -10.93 -8.46
CA SER A 100 -3.28 -10.01 -7.56
C SER A 100 -4.78 -10.06 -7.77
N GLN A 101 -5.54 -10.03 -6.68
CA GLN A 101 -7.00 -9.97 -6.69
C GLN A 101 -7.46 -8.87 -5.73
N SER A 102 -8.28 -7.95 -6.22
CA SER A 102 -8.94 -6.95 -5.37
C SER A 102 -10.36 -7.43 -5.04
N VAL A 103 -10.72 -7.39 -3.77
CA VAL A 103 -12.06 -7.74 -3.28
C VAL A 103 -12.63 -6.54 -2.56
N LYS A 104 -13.74 -6.02 -3.10
CA LYS A 104 -14.49 -4.90 -2.52
C LYS A 104 -14.83 -5.18 -1.05
N ILE A 105 -14.67 -4.18 -0.18
CA ILE A 105 -15.00 -4.33 1.24
C ILE A 105 -16.49 -4.68 1.45
N GLY A 106 -17.36 -4.25 0.54
CA GLY A 106 -18.79 -4.58 0.53
C GLY A 106 -19.14 -6.03 0.18
N HIS A 107 -18.19 -6.81 -0.35
CA HIS A 107 -18.41 -8.17 -0.85
C HIS A 107 -18.24 -9.26 0.22
N PHE A 108 -18.34 -8.91 1.51
CA PHE A 108 -18.35 -9.91 2.58
C PHE A 108 -19.46 -10.95 2.35
N THR A 109 -19.16 -12.21 2.67
CA THR A 109 -20.05 -13.37 2.52
C THR A 109 -20.73 -13.77 3.82
N ASP A 110 -20.12 -13.44 4.96
CA ASP A 110 -20.69 -13.61 6.29
C ASP A 110 -20.27 -12.43 7.19
N PHE A 111 -21.07 -12.14 8.20
CA PHE A 111 -20.81 -11.04 9.12
C PHE A 111 -21.50 -11.23 10.47
N LYS A 112 -20.93 -10.56 11.48
CA LYS A 112 -21.63 -10.18 12.70
C LYS A 112 -21.32 -8.72 12.95
N ALA A 113 -22.35 -7.88 13.11
CA ALA A 113 -22.18 -6.46 13.40
C ALA A 113 -23.01 -6.09 14.62
N GLU A 114 -22.37 -5.50 15.62
CA GLU A 114 -23.01 -4.92 16.79
C GLU A 114 -22.85 -3.39 16.78
N PRO A 115 -23.87 -2.62 17.22
CA PRO A 115 -23.78 -1.17 17.29
C PRO A 115 -22.66 -0.63 18.22
N SER A 116 -22.04 0.51 17.93
CA SER A 116 -22.25 1.34 16.73
C SER A 116 -21.77 0.65 15.45
N CYS A 117 -22.58 0.71 14.40
CA CYS A 117 -22.27 0.03 13.14
C CYS A 117 -22.94 0.70 11.94
N GLY A 118 -22.33 0.57 10.76
CA GLY A 118 -22.90 1.09 9.53
C GLY A 118 -21.98 0.92 8.34
N MET A 119 -22.47 1.42 7.20
CA MET A 119 -21.74 1.41 5.93
C MET A 119 -22.11 2.66 5.12
N ALA A 120 -21.20 3.09 4.25
CA ALA A 120 -21.49 4.14 3.28
C ALA A 120 -20.84 3.85 1.94
N THR A 121 -21.52 4.21 0.85
CA THR A 121 -20.89 4.37 -0.47
C THR A 121 -20.23 5.74 -0.53
N LYS A 122 -19.37 5.98 -1.52
CA LYS A 122 -18.76 7.31 -1.76
C LYS A 122 -19.76 8.48 -1.82
N ASP A 123 -21.06 8.23 -2.05
CA ASP A 123 -22.07 9.28 -2.25
C ASP A 123 -23.11 9.36 -1.11
N ARG A 124 -23.31 8.31 -0.31
CA ARG A 124 -24.36 8.25 0.72
C ARG A 124 -24.17 7.12 1.74
N LEU A 125 -24.86 7.23 2.88
CA LEU A 125 -25.07 6.13 3.82
C LEU A 125 -25.85 4.97 3.16
N ILE A 126 -25.55 3.74 3.58
CA ILE A 126 -26.28 2.52 3.20
C ILE A 126 -27.12 2.08 4.39
N GLY A 127 -28.43 1.89 4.17
CA GLY A 127 -29.36 1.49 5.24
C GLY A 127 -29.46 2.52 6.39
N ALA A 128 -29.86 2.03 7.56
CA ALA A 128 -29.92 2.80 8.79
C ALA A 128 -28.63 2.65 9.62
N LEU A 129 -28.20 3.75 10.24
CA LEU A 129 -27.11 3.75 11.22
C LEU A 129 -27.49 2.92 12.45
N ASP A 130 -26.51 2.21 13.01
CA ASP A 130 -26.64 1.40 14.21
C ASP A 130 -27.71 0.30 14.13
N ASP A 131 -28.10 -0.09 12.90
CA ASP A 131 -28.96 -1.24 12.63
C ASP A 131 -28.17 -2.35 11.91
N PRO A 132 -27.88 -3.48 12.57
CA PRO A 132 -27.22 -4.63 11.94
C PRO A 132 -27.94 -5.16 10.69
N LYS A 133 -29.24 -4.90 10.53
CA LYS A 133 -29.98 -5.29 9.31
C LYS A 133 -29.49 -4.55 8.06
N SER A 134 -28.89 -3.37 8.22
CA SER A 134 -28.30 -2.61 7.10
C SER A 134 -27.18 -3.38 6.39
N PHE A 135 -26.53 -4.32 7.06
CA PHE A 135 -25.51 -5.20 6.46
C PHE A 135 -26.09 -6.24 5.50
N LEU A 136 -27.43 -6.37 5.43
CA LEU A 136 -28.15 -7.17 4.43
C LEU A 136 -28.67 -6.33 3.26
N ASP A 137 -28.46 -5.01 3.27
CA ASP A 137 -28.88 -4.12 2.18
C ASP A 137 -28.18 -4.52 0.87
N GLN A 138 -28.90 -4.44 -0.25
CA GLN A 138 -28.34 -4.81 -1.56
C GLN A 138 -27.24 -3.84 -2.00
N GLU A 139 -27.30 -2.57 -1.60
CA GLU A 139 -26.28 -1.57 -1.90
C GLU A 139 -24.98 -1.80 -1.13
N ARG A 140 -24.94 -2.73 -0.16
CA ARG A 140 -23.72 -3.06 0.61
C ARG A 140 -22.52 -3.37 -0.27
N VAL A 141 -22.74 -3.92 -1.47
CA VAL A 141 -21.69 -4.28 -2.44
C VAL A 141 -20.91 -3.08 -2.96
N ASP A 142 -21.46 -1.87 -2.82
CA ASP A 142 -20.84 -0.59 -3.19
C ASP A 142 -20.32 0.18 -1.97
N ALA A 143 -20.28 -0.45 -0.80
CA ALA A 143 -19.68 0.16 0.38
C ALA A 143 -18.21 0.54 0.13
N SER A 144 -17.86 1.75 0.56
CA SER A 144 -16.52 2.33 0.53
C SER A 144 -15.97 2.58 1.94
N ILE A 145 -16.83 2.52 2.97
CA ILE A 145 -16.45 2.40 4.38
C ILE A 145 -17.45 1.48 5.09
N ILE A 146 -16.96 0.64 6.00
CA ILE A 146 -17.78 -0.25 6.85
C ILE A 146 -17.24 -0.17 8.27
N TRP A 147 -18.12 -0.05 9.27
CA TRP A 147 -17.74 -0.03 10.67
C TRP A 147 -18.66 -0.85 11.56
N LEU A 148 -18.11 -1.42 12.63
CA LEU A 148 -18.82 -2.17 13.66
C LEU A 148 -18.08 -2.09 15.00
N ASN A 149 -18.81 -2.07 16.11
CA ASN A 149 -18.23 -2.04 17.45
C ASN A 149 -17.72 -3.42 17.89
N ASN A 150 -18.49 -4.47 17.65
CA ASN A 150 -18.04 -5.85 17.87
C ASN A 150 -18.58 -6.77 16.77
N GLY A 151 -17.84 -7.83 16.49
CA GLY A 151 -18.22 -8.84 15.51
C GLY A 151 -17.12 -9.10 14.48
N PHE A 152 -17.50 -9.32 13.22
CA PHE A 152 -16.55 -9.66 12.15
C PHE A 152 -17.13 -9.41 10.76
N LEU A 153 -16.22 -9.33 9.79
CA LEU A 153 -16.52 -9.44 8.36
C LEU A 153 -15.71 -10.61 7.79
N GLU A 154 -16.37 -11.52 7.07
CA GLU A 154 -15.74 -12.65 6.39
C GLU A 154 -15.90 -12.52 4.87
N TYR A 155 -14.82 -12.80 4.16
CA TYR A 155 -14.72 -12.74 2.71
C TYR A 155 -14.34 -14.11 2.17
N LYS A 156 -14.91 -14.47 1.01
CA LYS A 156 -14.60 -15.71 0.30
C LYS A 156 -13.83 -15.38 -0.97
N ILE A 157 -12.59 -15.88 -1.06
CA ILE A 157 -11.64 -15.51 -2.11
C ILE A 157 -11.38 -16.74 -2.99
N PRO A 158 -11.52 -16.64 -4.32
CA PRO A 158 -11.17 -17.74 -5.20
C PRO A 158 -9.65 -17.93 -5.20
N ASN A 159 -9.23 -19.18 -5.13
CA ASN A 159 -7.82 -19.53 -5.17
C ASN A 159 -7.28 -19.35 -6.60
N PRO A 160 -6.26 -18.53 -6.84
CA PRO A 160 -5.76 -18.29 -8.20
C PRO A 160 -4.85 -19.41 -8.73
N LEU A 161 -4.50 -20.41 -7.91
CA LEU A 161 -3.56 -21.45 -8.28
C LEU A 161 -4.01 -22.24 -9.50
N LYS A 162 -3.07 -22.48 -10.41
CA LYS A 162 -3.20 -23.46 -11.49
C LYS A 162 -2.63 -24.81 -11.04
N ASN A 163 -2.88 -25.83 -11.86
CA ASN A 163 -2.53 -27.21 -11.52
C ASN A 163 -1.01 -27.36 -11.32
N GLY A 164 -0.58 -27.69 -10.11
CA GLY A 164 0.82 -27.87 -9.73
C GLY A 164 1.46 -26.66 -9.02
N GLU A 165 0.89 -25.47 -9.15
CA GLU A 165 1.41 -24.26 -8.49
C GLU A 165 1.21 -24.32 -6.97
N LYS A 166 2.06 -23.60 -6.24
CA LYS A 166 1.98 -23.44 -4.78
C LYS A 166 2.06 -21.99 -4.37
N ILE A 167 1.29 -21.60 -3.36
CA ILE A 167 1.41 -20.24 -2.79
C ILE A 167 2.62 -20.20 -1.87
N GLU A 168 3.66 -19.43 -2.19
CA GLU A 168 4.83 -19.26 -1.32
C GLU A 168 4.61 -18.14 -0.29
N LEU A 169 3.87 -17.11 -0.70
CA LEU A 169 3.48 -15.98 0.14
C LEU A 169 2.09 -15.48 -0.28
N LEU A 170 1.22 -15.32 0.70
CA LEU A 170 -0.02 -14.55 0.60
C LEU A 170 0.16 -13.24 1.36
N GLU A 171 0.06 -12.11 0.67
CA GLU A 171 -0.04 -10.79 1.29
C GLU A 171 -1.46 -10.24 1.13
N ILE A 172 -2.06 -9.80 2.24
CA ILE A 172 -3.36 -9.15 2.29
C ILE A 172 -3.14 -7.70 2.73
N SER A 173 -3.40 -6.76 1.83
CA SER A 173 -3.32 -5.32 2.10
C SER A 173 -4.70 -4.73 2.36
N MET A 174 -4.82 -3.93 3.41
CA MET A 174 -6.09 -3.35 3.86
C MET A 174 -5.87 -2.06 4.67
N GLU A 175 -6.73 -1.07 4.50
CA GLU A 175 -6.78 0.12 5.36
C GLU A 175 -7.81 -0.10 6.47
N ILE A 176 -7.37 -0.08 7.73
CA ILE A 176 -8.21 -0.40 8.90
C ILE A 176 -7.97 0.57 10.07
N ALA A 177 -9.01 0.80 10.87
CA ALA A 177 -9.00 1.56 12.12
C ALA A 177 -9.83 0.82 13.20
N SER A 178 -9.81 1.32 14.44
CA SER A 178 -10.85 0.97 15.41
C SER A 178 -12.14 1.74 15.11
N GLU A 179 -13.20 1.52 15.89
CA GLU A 179 -14.50 2.20 15.72
C GLU A 179 -14.92 2.96 16.99
N PHE A 180 -15.42 4.17 16.81
CA PHE A 180 -15.98 5.00 17.87
C PHE A 180 -17.10 5.88 17.28
N PRO A 181 -18.25 6.10 17.96
CA PRO A 181 -19.44 6.78 17.38
C PRO A 181 -19.25 8.16 16.74
N ILE A 182 -18.09 8.79 16.93
CA ILE A 182 -17.66 10.02 16.26
C ILE A 182 -16.24 9.74 15.78
N SER A 183 -15.28 9.96 16.68
CA SER A 183 -13.92 9.48 16.55
C SER A 183 -13.19 9.57 17.89
N ASN A 184 -12.11 8.81 18.01
CA ASN A 184 -11.16 8.93 19.10
C ASN A 184 -9.83 8.33 18.67
N ASN A 185 -8.84 9.20 18.45
CA ASN A 185 -7.49 8.80 18.01
C ASN A 185 -6.76 7.90 19.02
N TYR A 186 -7.25 7.81 20.26
CA TYR A 186 -6.73 6.96 21.33
C TYR A 186 -7.80 5.99 21.82
N TRP A 187 -8.21 5.09 20.93
CA TRP A 187 -9.23 4.09 21.17
C TRP A 187 -8.77 2.74 20.62
N PRO A 188 -7.90 2.01 21.34
CA PRO A 188 -7.28 0.81 20.82
C PRO A 188 -8.34 -0.28 20.56
N SER A 189 -8.10 -1.11 19.55
CA SER A 189 -8.91 -2.29 19.27
C SER A 189 -8.04 -3.47 18.87
N ASP A 190 -8.22 -4.59 19.56
CA ASP A 190 -7.54 -5.85 19.27
C ASP A 190 -8.30 -6.60 18.17
N LEU A 191 -7.80 -6.46 16.95
CA LEU A 191 -8.36 -7.13 15.77
C LEU A 191 -7.72 -8.51 15.62
N SER A 192 -8.53 -9.52 15.30
CA SER A 192 -8.07 -10.89 15.05
C SER A 192 -8.32 -11.29 13.61
N PHE A 193 -7.32 -11.89 12.98
CA PHE A 193 -7.36 -12.32 11.59
C PHE A 193 -7.50 -13.83 11.51
N TYR A 194 -8.37 -14.31 10.63
CA TYR A 194 -8.55 -15.74 10.41
C TYR A 194 -8.47 -16.08 8.93
N LEU A 195 -7.89 -17.26 8.65
CA LEU A 195 -7.85 -17.87 7.32
C LEU A 195 -8.39 -19.30 7.43
N ASN A 196 -9.43 -19.65 6.67
CA ASN A 196 -10.12 -20.95 6.79
C ASN A 196 -10.44 -21.33 8.26
N ASN A 197 -10.96 -20.37 9.04
CA ASN A 197 -11.25 -20.48 10.48
C ASN A 197 -10.04 -20.66 11.42
N HIS A 198 -8.81 -20.69 10.92
CA HIS A 198 -7.61 -20.67 11.76
C HIS A 198 -7.27 -19.24 12.13
N CYS A 199 -7.09 -18.94 13.42
CA CYS A 199 -6.62 -17.62 13.86
C CYS A 199 -5.14 -17.48 13.49
N ILE A 200 -4.83 -16.58 12.57
CA ILE A 200 -3.49 -16.36 12.03
C ILE A 200 -2.80 -15.13 12.64
N GLY A 201 -3.34 -14.60 13.74
CA GLY A 201 -2.73 -13.52 14.50
C GLY A 201 -3.73 -12.45 14.91
N SER A 202 -3.28 -11.61 15.84
CA SER A 202 -4.03 -10.46 16.31
C SER A 202 -3.15 -9.22 16.30
N TYR A 203 -3.77 -8.06 16.11
CA TYR A 203 -3.11 -6.77 16.07
C TYR A 203 -3.97 -5.70 16.74
N THR A 204 -3.35 -4.91 17.62
CA THR A 204 -4.00 -3.76 18.25
C THR A 204 -3.85 -2.53 17.35
N VAL A 205 -4.93 -2.13 16.69
CA VAL A 205 -4.98 -0.83 16.01
C VAL A 205 -5.18 0.27 17.06
N PRO A 206 -4.48 1.43 16.99
CA PRO A 206 -4.40 2.33 18.14
C PRO A 206 -5.60 3.28 18.31
N GLY A 207 -6.44 3.46 17.28
CA GLY A 207 -7.51 4.44 17.34
C GLY A 207 -8.40 4.52 16.10
N ASN A 208 -9.38 5.41 16.22
CA ASN A 208 -10.33 5.82 15.20
C ASN A 208 -10.05 7.29 14.84
N PHE A 209 -9.56 7.55 13.62
CA PHE A 209 -8.83 8.79 13.34
C PHE A 209 -9.68 9.84 12.64
N SER A 210 -9.70 11.06 13.17
CA SER A 210 -10.33 12.23 12.53
C SER A 210 -9.57 13.54 12.74
N ASP A 211 -8.30 13.48 13.15
CA ASP A 211 -7.42 14.65 13.35
C ASP A 211 -7.08 15.36 12.03
N VAL A 212 -7.07 14.60 10.95
CA VAL A 212 -6.89 15.11 9.59
C VAL A 212 -7.91 14.43 8.69
N ARG A 213 -8.43 15.18 7.73
CA ARG A 213 -9.34 14.67 6.70
C ARG A 213 -8.60 13.67 5.79
N GLY A 214 -9.21 12.50 5.58
CA GLY A 214 -8.67 11.48 4.69
C GLY A 214 -8.61 11.99 3.24
N SER A 215 -7.56 11.62 2.52
CA SER A 215 -7.31 12.15 1.17
C SER A 215 -8.38 11.75 0.14
N LEU A 216 -9.07 10.62 0.36
CA LEU A 216 -10.14 10.10 -0.47
C LEU A 216 -11.54 10.29 0.14
N THR A 217 -11.61 10.73 1.40
CA THR A 217 -12.87 10.79 2.16
C THR A 217 -13.86 11.79 1.56
N PRO A 218 -15.07 11.34 1.15
CA PRO A 218 -16.02 12.15 0.39
C PRO A 218 -16.46 13.43 1.10
N GLN A 219 -16.59 14.54 0.36
CA GLN A 219 -16.88 15.88 0.91
C GLN A 219 -18.12 15.94 1.80
N TRP A 220 -19.14 15.11 1.55
CA TRP A 220 -20.37 15.07 2.34
C TRP A 220 -20.18 14.42 3.72
N TRP A 221 -19.11 13.64 3.91
CA TRP A 221 -18.76 13.03 5.19
C TRP A 221 -18.30 14.10 6.17
N ILE A 222 -18.93 14.11 7.33
CA ILE A 222 -18.69 15.07 8.41
C ILE A 222 -17.27 14.82 8.98
N ASP A 223 -16.53 15.90 9.22
CA ASP A 223 -15.09 15.87 9.55
C ASP A 223 -14.80 15.15 10.88
N GLU A 224 -15.75 15.18 11.81
CA GLU A 224 -15.64 14.58 13.13
C GLU A 224 -15.76 13.04 13.11
N PHE A 225 -16.34 12.45 12.07
CA PHE A 225 -16.38 10.99 11.94
C PHE A 225 -15.03 10.43 11.50
N SER A 226 -14.86 9.11 11.64
CA SER A 226 -13.71 8.37 11.12
C SER A 226 -13.34 8.78 9.69
N GLN A 227 -12.13 9.33 9.54
CA GLN A 227 -11.64 9.90 8.29
C GLN A 227 -10.71 8.96 7.53
N TYR A 228 -9.89 8.17 8.21
CA TYR A 228 -8.90 7.28 7.60
C TYR A 228 -8.52 6.13 8.53
N GLY A 229 -7.80 5.15 7.99
CA GLY A 229 -7.19 4.06 8.73
C GLY A 229 -5.69 3.95 8.49
N LEU A 230 -5.10 2.94 9.11
CA LEU A 230 -3.71 2.58 8.88
C LEU A 230 -3.66 1.51 7.80
N LEU A 231 -2.81 1.70 6.79
CA LEU A 231 -2.55 0.65 5.83
C LEU A 231 -1.74 -0.47 6.48
N LYS A 232 -2.24 -1.69 6.36
CA LYS A 232 -1.65 -2.90 6.91
C LYS A 232 -1.38 -3.94 5.84
N HIS A 233 -0.26 -4.63 5.99
CA HIS A 233 0.15 -5.74 5.13
C HIS A 233 0.30 -7.01 5.98
N LEU A 234 -0.74 -7.84 5.98
CA LEU A 234 -0.73 -9.14 6.62
C LEU A 234 -0.10 -10.16 5.66
N ARG A 235 1.02 -10.76 6.05
CA ARG A 235 1.82 -11.67 5.22
C ARG A 235 1.84 -13.06 5.84
N ILE A 236 1.33 -14.03 5.12
CA ILE A 236 1.34 -15.45 5.49
C ILE A 236 2.28 -16.17 4.52
N ASN A 237 3.41 -16.65 5.01
CA ASN A 237 4.38 -17.43 4.23
C ASN A 237 4.41 -18.89 4.72
N ARG A 238 5.40 -19.68 4.29
CA ARG A 238 5.55 -21.11 4.68
C ARG A 238 6.19 -21.32 6.06
N TYR A 239 6.55 -20.26 6.77
CA TYR A 239 7.25 -20.29 8.06
C TYR A 239 6.45 -19.59 9.17
N ASP A 240 5.80 -18.47 8.87
CA ASP A 240 5.07 -17.66 9.84
C ASP A 240 3.98 -16.77 9.20
N THR A 241 3.22 -16.12 10.08
CA THR A 241 2.39 -14.97 9.74
C THR A 241 2.93 -13.71 10.41
N SER A 242 3.01 -12.63 9.65
CA SER A 242 3.53 -11.32 10.08
C SER A 242 2.62 -10.18 9.63
N LEU A 243 2.69 -9.05 10.32
CA LEU A 243 2.02 -7.81 9.95
C LEU A 243 3.06 -6.71 9.84
N ASP A 244 3.12 -6.03 8.68
CA ASP A 244 4.10 -4.97 8.41
C ASP A 244 5.57 -5.39 8.65
N GLY A 245 5.86 -6.69 8.55
CA GLY A 245 7.18 -7.28 8.77
C GLY A 245 7.46 -7.75 10.21
N GLU A 246 6.54 -7.50 11.15
CA GLU A 246 6.63 -8.03 12.52
C GLU A 246 5.86 -9.35 12.64
N LYS A 247 6.52 -10.38 13.15
CA LYS A 247 5.90 -11.71 13.31
C LYS A 247 4.77 -11.67 14.34
N LEU A 248 3.59 -12.17 13.95
CA LEU A 248 2.43 -12.34 14.83
C LEU A 248 2.35 -13.74 15.42
N THR A 249 2.62 -14.78 14.61
CA THR A 249 2.46 -16.18 15.02
C THR A 249 3.26 -17.12 14.11
N ASP A 250 3.47 -18.35 14.56
CA ASP A 250 4.05 -19.45 13.78
C ASP A 250 3.04 -20.08 12.80
N HIS A 251 1.73 -19.79 12.91
CA HIS A 251 0.73 -20.26 11.95
C HIS A 251 1.08 -19.77 10.54
N ASN A 252 1.03 -20.68 9.56
CA ASN A 252 1.61 -20.48 8.24
C ASN A 252 0.85 -21.27 7.15
N LEU A 253 1.25 -21.10 5.89
CA LEU A 253 0.59 -21.73 4.74
C LEU A 253 0.63 -23.26 4.73
N ASN A 254 1.59 -23.91 5.40
CA ASN A 254 1.65 -25.36 5.46
C ASN A 254 0.56 -25.95 6.36
N GLU A 255 0.10 -25.21 7.36
CA GLU A 255 -0.95 -25.65 8.28
C GLU A 255 -2.35 -25.42 7.71
N ILE A 256 -2.52 -24.33 6.97
CA ILE A 256 -3.84 -23.88 6.47
C ILE A 256 -4.22 -24.61 5.16
N ASP A 257 -3.22 -25.15 4.45
CA ASP A 257 -3.34 -25.91 3.19
C ASP A 257 -4.26 -25.24 2.16
N LEU A 258 -3.82 -24.09 1.64
CA LEU A 258 -4.52 -23.40 0.57
C LEU A 258 -4.37 -24.12 -0.77
N ASP A 259 -3.30 -24.90 -0.98
CA ASP A 259 -2.90 -25.38 -2.31
C ASP A 259 -3.90 -26.36 -2.93
N HIS A 260 -4.75 -26.99 -2.11
CA HIS A 260 -5.72 -28.00 -2.53
C HIS A 260 -7.18 -27.55 -2.51
N SER A 261 -7.43 -26.25 -2.30
CA SER A 261 -8.79 -25.70 -2.17
C SER A 261 -9.12 -24.73 -3.30
N ASP A 262 -10.34 -24.81 -3.87
CA ASP A 262 -10.81 -23.88 -4.93
C ASP A 262 -10.99 -22.44 -4.43
N PHE A 263 -11.18 -22.27 -3.12
CA PHE A 263 -11.34 -20.97 -2.46
C PHE A 263 -10.85 -21.06 -1.02
N PHE A 264 -10.67 -19.91 -0.39
CA PHE A 264 -10.45 -19.80 1.04
C PHE A 264 -11.30 -18.68 1.64
N THR A 265 -11.48 -18.69 2.95
CA THR A 265 -12.13 -17.58 3.68
C THR A 265 -11.11 -16.76 4.44
N PHE A 266 -11.24 -15.45 4.38
CA PHE A 266 -10.48 -14.50 5.19
C PHE A 266 -11.45 -13.71 6.07
N LYS A 267 -11.16 -13.60 7.37
CA LYS A 267 -12.02 -12.91 8.33
C LYS A 267 -11.22 -11.95 9.18
N ILE A 268 -11.77 -10.75 9.34
CA ILE A 268 -11.29 -9.75 10.29
C ILE A 268 -12.35 -9.63 11.38
N ALA A 269 -11.97 -9.87 12.62
CA ALA A 269 -12.87 -9.85 13.77
C ALA A 269 -12.44 -8.80 14.80
N ALA A 270 -13.42 -8.12 15.39
CA ALA A 270 -13.29 -7.30 16.60
C ALA A 270 -14.05 -8.02 17.74
N PRO A 271 -13.38 -8.89 18.52
CA PRO A 271 -14.04 -9.69 19.54
C PRO A 271 -14.43 -8.84 20.75
N ALA A 272 -15.68 -8.96 21.21
CA ALA A 272 -16.14 -8.32 22.45
C ALA A 272 -15.41 -8.82 23.71
N THR A 273 -14.71 -9.95 23.61
CA THR A 273 -13.92 -10.56 24.70
C THR A 273 -12.45 -10.14 24.69
N ALA A 274 -12.02 -9.32 23.74
CA ALA A 274 -10.64 -8.85 23.69
C ALA A 274 -10.34 -7.85 24.83
N GLU A 275 -9.06 -7.67 25.16
CA GLU A 275 -8.65 -6.71 26.17
C GLU A 275 -9.03 -5.28 25.74
N ASN A 276 -8.76 -4.95 24.47
CA ASN A 276 -9.20 -3.73 23.82
C ASN A 276 -10.35 -4.05 22.84
N ALA A 277 -11.60 -4.03 23.32
CA ALA A 277 -12.79 -4.20 22.48
C ALA A 277 -13.23 -2.87 21.86
N GLY A 278 -12.40 -2.32 20.96
CA GLY A 278 -12.60 -0.99 20.36
C GLY A 278 -13.23 -0.98 18.97
N GLY A 279 -13.72 -2.12 18.47
CA GLY A 279 -14.35 -2.21 17.15
C GLY A 279 -13.43 -2.14 15.95
N LEU A 280 -14.04 -2.11 14.76
CA LEU A 280 -13.40 -2.25 13.48
C LEU A 280 -14.02 -1.30 12.48
N THR A 281 -13.18 -0.55 11.79
CA THR A 281 -13.54 0.23 10.60
C THR A 281 -12.62 -0.17 9.46
N ILE A 282 -13.21 -0.53 8.30
CA ILE A 282 -12.48 -0.86 7.07
C ILE A 282 -12.80 0.20 6.01
N PHE A 283 -11.76 0.65 5.32
CA PHE A 283 -11.84 1.64 4.25
C PHE A 283 -11.58 0.97 2.90
N GLY A 284 -12.37 1.35 1.89
CA GLY A 284 -12.28 0.84 0.52
C GLY A 284 -11.67 1.88 -0.43
N ASP A 285 -11.70 1.59 -1.73
CA ASP A 285 -10.97 2.36 -2.76
C ASP A 285 -11.37 3.84 -2.90
N ARG A 286 -12.50 4.24 -2.30
CA ARG A 286 -13.04 5.61 -2.32
C ARG A 286 -13.13 6.27 -0.94
N TRP A 287 -12.38 5.79 0.05
CA TRP A 287 -12.39 6.36 1.39
C TRP A 287 -11.01 6.29 2.03
N GLY A 288 -10.79 7.10 3.07
CA GLY A 288 -9.53 7.04 3.81
C GLY A 288 -8.38 7.65 3.02
N ASN A 289 -7.24 6.96 3.01
CA ASN A 289 -6.01 7.45 2.42
C ASN A 289 -5.47 6.60 1.28
N TYR A 290 -5.97 5.37 1.09
CA TYR A 290 -5.41 4.44 0.13
C TYR A 290 -6.48 4.02 -0.89
N PRO A 291 -6.23 4.21 -2.20
CA PRO A 291 -7.23 3.92 -3.23
C PRO A 291 -7.28 2.41 -3.55
N GLN A 292 -7.55 1.59 -2.54
CA GLN A 292 -7.75 0.14 -2.66
C GLN A 292 -8.80 -0.38 -1.68
N ASP A 293 -9.47 -1.46 -2.08
CA ASP A 293 -10.20 -2.32 -1.15
C ASP A 293 -9.24 -3.33 -0.48
N LEU A 294 -9.73 -4.53 -0.14
CA LEU A 294 -8.85 -5.63 0.26
C LEU A 294 -8.08 -6.12 -0.97
N LEU A 295 -6.75 -6.03 -0.92
CA LEU A 295 -5.88 -6.50 -1.99
C LEU A 295 -5.15 -7.78 -1.57
N PHE A 296 -5.42 -8.86 -2.29
CA PHE A 296 -4.78 -10.16 -2.10
C PHE A 296 -3.70 -10.35 -3.15
N ASN A 297 -2.45 -10.41 -2.71
CA ASN A 297 -1.27 -10.65 -3.53
C ASN A 297 -0.74 -12.07 -3.27
N PHE A 298 -0.79 -12.90 -4.31
CA PHE A 298 -0.35 -14.29 -4.27
C PHE A 298 0.97 -14.40 -5.01
N TYR A 299 2.02 -14.77 -4.30
CA TYR A 299 3.34 -15.07 -4.86
C TYR A 299 3.43 -16.59 -5.00
N VAL A 300 3.43 -17.09 -6.23
CA VAL A 300 3.31 -18.52 -6.52
C VAL A 300 4.55 -19.08 -7.19
N SER A 301 4.90 -20.32 -6.84
CA SER A 301 5.94 -21.14 -7.48
C SER A 301 5.31 -22.29 -8.26
N GLU A 302 6.06 -22.84 -9.23
CA GLU A 302 5.72 -24.10 -9.93
C GLU A 302 6.12 -25.34 -9.14
#